data_AF-A0A7C9DTM0-F1
#
_entry.id   AF-A0A7C9DTM0-F1
#
_cell.length_a   1.000
_cell.length_b   1.000
_cell.length_c   1.000
_cell.angle_alpha   90.00
_cell.angle_beta   90.00
_cell.angle_gamma   90.00
#
_symmetry.space_group_name_H-M   'P 1'
#
loop_
_entity.id
_entity.type
_entity.pdbx_description
1 polymer ?
#
loop_
_entity_poly.entity_id
_entity_poly.type
_entity_poly.pdbx_seq_one_letter_code
_entity_poly.pdbx_strand_id
1 'polypeptide(L)'
;LTAMAANPLSANLTLNTINQTIGWMDWAKAAVVPGLASLIVVPLLLYVIYPPEIKSSPDAPKLAAQKLEKMGPMSRNEIIMAGTLLLTVGLWIFGGALNIDAVTAAILGLSVLLITGVVTWKECLAESVAWDTLTWFAALIAMAGYLNKY
;
A
#
# COMPACT_ATOMS: atom_id res chain seq x y z
N LEU A 1 -1.92 -4.68 6.15
CA LEU A 1 -1.29 -5.42 5.04
C LEU A 1 -0.90 -4.50 3.89
N THR A 2 -1.75 -3.57 3.45
CA THR A 2 -1.42 -2.54 2.43
C THR A 2 -1.93 -1.15 2.84
N ALA A 3 -1.64 -0.10 2.04
CA ALA A 3 -2.05 1.32 2.17
C ALA A 3 -1.48 2.13 3.35
N MET A 4 -1.37 1.55 4.56
CA MET A 4 -0.80 2.23 5.72
C MET A 4 -0.04 1.23 6.59
N ALA A 5 1.08 1.64 7.18
CA ALA A 5 1.88 0.80 8.05
C ALA A 5 1.22 0.44 9.40
N ALA A 6 0.17 1.17 9.80
CA ALA A 6 -0.69 0.77 10.91
C ALA A 6 -1.47 -0.53 10.61
N ASN A 7 -1.75 -0.85 9.34
CA ASN A 7 -2.54 -2.04 8.99
C ASN A 7 -1.78 -3.35 9.30
N PRO A 8 -0.49 -3.54 8.91
CA PRO A 8 0.33 -4.66 9.38
C PRO A 8 0.52 -4.69 10.91
N LEU A 9 0.60 -3.53 11.58
CA LEU A 9 0.67 -3.45 13.05
C LEU A 9 -0.58 -4.08 13.68
N SER A 10 -1.77 -3.64 13.29
CA SER A 10 -3.04 -4.17 13.82
C SER A 10 -3.18 -5.67 13.59
N ALA A 11 -2.74 -6.18 12.43
CA ALA A 11 -2.72 -7.61 12.15
C ALA A 11 -1.79 -8.38 13.11
N ASN A 12 -0.59 -7.87 13.39
CA ASN A 12 0.34 -8.46 14.36
C ASN A 12 -0.20 -8.40 15.80
N LEU A 13 -0.81 -7.29 16.21
CA LEU A 13 -1.42 -7.18 17.54
C LEU A 13 -2.58 -8.17 17.69
N THR A 14 -3.41 -8.32 16.66
CA THR A 14 -4.51 -9.31 16.67
C THR A 14 -3.98 -10.74 16.84
N LEU A 15 -2.90 -11.08 16.13
CA LEU A 15 -2.23 -12.37 16.28
C LEU A 15 -1.69 -12.55 17.71
N ASN A 16 -1.02 -11.55 18.27
CA ASN A 16 -0.40 -11.66 19.60
C ASN A 16 -1.40 -11.60 20.77
N THR A 17 -2.54 -10.93 20.61
CA THR A 17 -3.51 -10.73 21.71
C THR A 17 -4.63 -11.77 21.69
N ILE A 18 -5.16 -12.12 20.52
CA ILE A 18 -6.32 -13.02 20.40
C ILE A 18 -6.03 -14.27 19.54
N ASN A 19 -4.77 -14.48 19.15
CA ASN A 19 -4.30 -15.63 18.36
C ASN A 19 -5.05 -15.84 17.04
N GLN A 20 -5.52 -14.73 16.42
CA GLN A 20 -6.14 -14.76 15.10
C GLN A 20 -5.25 -14.07 14.07
N THR A 21 -5.04 -14.76 12.95
CA THR A 21 -4.38 -14.21 11.77
C THR A 21 -5.39 -13.46 10.91
N ILE A 22 -5.08 -12.19 10.60
CA ILE A 22 -5.85 -11.43 9.61
C ILE A 22 -5.11 -11.53 8.28
N GLY A 23 -5.70 -12.23 7.31
CA GLY A 23 -5.18 -12.30 5.95
C GLY A 23 -5.49 -11.05 5.14
N TRP A 24 -4.84 -10.91 3.97
CA TRP A 24 -5.08 -9.73 3.11
C TRP A 24 -6.50 -9.72 2.58
N MET A 25 -7.02 -10.90 2.22
CA MET A 25 -8.38 -11.05 1.74
C MET A 25 -9.42 -10.71 2.82
N ASP A 26 -9.17 -11.07 4.08
CA ASP A 26 -10.07 -10.74 5.19
C ASP A 26 -10.11 -9.23 5.43
N TRP A 27 -8.93 -8.60 5.45
CA TRP A 27 -8.81 -7.15 5.53
C TRP A 27 -9.52 -6.45 4.37
N ALA A 28 -9.31 -6.91 3.13
CA ALA A 28 -9.91 -6.30 1.95
C ALA A 28 -11.44 -6.42 1.95
N LYS A 29 -11.98 -7.59 2.30
CA LYS A 29 -13.43 -7.82 2.42
C LYS A 29 -14.05 -6.93 3.49
N ALA A 30 -13.41 -6.83 4.66
CA ALA A 30 -13.89 -5.98 5.75
C ALA A 30 -13.82 -4.48 5.39
N ALA A 31 -12.78 -4.07 4.67
CA ALA A 31 -12.55 -2.66 4.31
C ALA A 31 -13.36 -2.19 3.11
N VAL A 32 -13.87 -3.08 2.24
CA VAL A 32 -14.48 -2.66 0.97
C VAL A 32 -15.75 -1.83 1.17
N VAL A 33 -16.62 -2.24 2.10
CA VAL A 33 -17.89 -1.55 2.38
C VAL A 33 -17.66 -0.16 2.96
N PRO A 34 -16.91 0.02 4.07
CA PRO A 34 -16.61 1.36 4.59
C PRO A 34 -15.72 2.17 3.63
N GLY A 35 -14.84 1.51 2.87
CA GLY A 35 -13.99 2.17 1.87
C GLY A 35 -14.80 2.79 0.73
N LEU A 36 -15.75 2.05 0.17
CA LEU A 36 -16.66 2.56 -0.86
C LEU A 36 -17.57 3.66 -0.34
N ALA A 37 -18.11 3.50 0.87
CA ALA A 37 -18.90 4.56 1.51
C ALA A 37 -18.07 5.84 1.68
N SER A 38 -16.82 5.72 2.15
CA SER A 38 -15.91 6.85 2.34
C SER A 38 -15.53 7.51 1.02
N LEU A 39 -15.33 6.74 -0.05
CA LEU A 39 -15.04 7.26 -1.40
C LEU A 39 -16.16 8.14 -1.95
N ILE A 40 -17.40 7.95 -1.52
CA ILE A 40 -18.54 8.79 -1.91
C ILE A 40 -18.69 9.96 -0.93
N VAL A 41 -18.72 9.66 0.37
CA VAL A 41 -19.06 10.64 1.41
C VAL A 41 -17.97 11.69 1.59
N VAL A 42 -16.69 11.29 1.62
CA VAL A 42 -15.58 12.22 1.89
C VAL A 42 -15.46 13.30 0.80
N PRO A 43 -15.45 12.98 -0.51
CA PRO A 43 -15.42 14.02 -1.54
C PRO A 43 -16.64 14.93 -1.50
N LEU A 44 -17.84 14.40 -1.24
CA LEU A 44 -19.06 15.23 -1.13
C LEU A 44 -19.00 16.19 0.05
N LEU A 45 -18.54 15.73 1.21
CA LEU A 45 -18.34 16.57 2.39
C LEU A 45 -17.30 17.65 2.12
N LEU A 46 -16.15 17.27 1.54
CA LEU A 46 -15.10 18.24 1.20
C LEU A 46 -15.60 19.26 0.17
N TYR A 47 -16.41 18.86 -0.81
CA TYR A 47 -16.98 19.78 -1.79
C TYR A 47 -17.90 20.84 -1.16
N VAL A 48 -18.59 20.50 -0.06
CA VAL A 48 -19.46 21.43 0.66
C VAL A 48 -18.67 22.31 1.65
N ILE A 49 -17.75 21.72 2.42
CA ILE A 49 -17.02 22.42 3.50
C ILE A 49 -15.85 23.23 2.95
N TYR A 50 -15.12 22.67 2.00
CA TYR A 50 -13.94 23.27 1.36
C TYR A 50 -14.09 23.20 -0.16
N PRO A 51 -15.05 23.94 -0.74
CA PRO A 51 -15.30 23.89 -2.17
C PRO A 51 -14.01 24.21 -2.94
N PRO A 52 -13.65 23.38 -3.93
CA PRO A 52 -12.42 23.60 -4.69
C PRO A 52 -12.51 24.93 -5.46
N GLU A 53 -11.40 25.68 -5.46
CA GLU A 53 -11.29 26.96 -6.15
C GLU A 53 -11.47 26.82 -7.67
N ILE A 54 -11.02 25.70 -8.24
CA ILE A 54 -11.15 25.37 -9.66
C ILE A 54 -12.14 24.21 -9.82
N LYS A 55 -13.36 24.53 -10.23
CA LYS A 55 -14.45 23.54 -10.45
C LYS A 55 -14.54 23.02 -11.88
N SER A 56 -13.87 23.68 -12.81
CA SER A 56 -13.81 23.27 -14.21
C SER A 56 -12.47 23.66 -14.79
N SER A 57 -11.73 22.67 -15.29
CA SER A 57 -10.52 22.87 -16.07
C SER A 57 -10.73 22.26 -17.45
N PRO A 58 -11.31 23.02 -18.40
CA PRO A 58 -11.57 22.52 -19.76
C PRO A 58 -10.28 22.13 -20.50
N ASP A 59 -9.13 22.64 -20.04
CA ASP A 59 -7.82 22.31 -20.58
C ASP A 59 -7.18 21.07 -19.92
N ALA A 60 -7.69 20.59 -18.78
CA ALA A 60 -7.12 19.41 -18.11
C ALA A 60 -7.13 18.14 -18.98
N PRO A 61 -8.20 17.79 -19.72
CA PRO A 61 -8.18 16.64 -20.63
C PRO A 61 -7.16 16.81 -21.76
N LYS A 62 -7.06 18.02 -22.32
CA LYS A 62 -6.08 18.33 -23.39
C LYS A 62 -4.66 18.24 -22.87
N LEU A 63 -4.39 18.80 -21.70
CA LEU A 63 -3.08 18.77 -21.04
C LEU A 63 -2.68 17.34 -20.65
N ALA A 64 -3.63 16.53 -20.16
CA ALA A 64 -3.40 15.13 -19.85
C ALA A 64 -3.04 14.31 -21.09
N ALA A 65 -3.78 14.51 -22.20
CA ALA A 65 -3.48 13.86 -23.48
C ALA A 65 -2.09 14.26 -24.01
N GLN A 66 -1.75 15.56 -23.97
CA GLN A 66 -0.43 16.05 -24.38
C GLN A 66 0.70 15.49 -23.50
N LYS A 67 0.48 15.40 -22.17
CA LYS A 67 1.47 14.81 -21.27
C LYS A 67 1.63 13.32 -21.51
N LEU A 68 0.54 12.59 -21.75
CA LEU A 68 0.59 11.16 -22.07
C LEU A 68 1.33 10.91 -23.39
N GLU A 69 1.06 11.72 -24.41
CA GLU A 69 1.76 11.64 -25.70
C GLU A 69 3.26 11.94 -25.55
N LYS A 70 3.62 12.93 -24.71
CA LYS A 70 5.02 13.24 -24.39
C LYS A 70 5.72 12.15 -23.58
N MET A 71 5.00 11.42 -22.72
CA MET A 71 5.56 10.30 -21.96
C MET A 71 5.91 9.12 -22.87
N GLY A 72 5.15 8.92 -23.95
CA GLY A 72 5.41 7.85 -24.91
C GLY A 72 5.01 6.46 -24.40
N PRO A 73 5.43 5.38 -25.09
CA PRO A 73 5.11 4.02 -24.69
C PRO A 73 5.80 3.64 -23.37
N MET A 74 5.17 2.78 -22.57
CA MET A 74 5.75 2.28 -21.32
C MET A 74 7.13 1.68 -21.56
N SER A 75 8.08 2.15 -20.78
CA SER A 75 9.43 1.62 -20.71
C SER A 75 9.43 0.19 -20.14
N ARG A 76 10.51 -0.55 -20.43
CA ARG A 76 10.72 -1.89 -19.89
C ARG A 76 10.67 -1.91 -18.36
N ASN A 77 11.18 -0.86 -17.70
CA ASN A 77 11.18 -0.75 -16.25
C ASN A 77 9.76 -0.56 -15.69
N GLU A 78 8.93 0.25 -16.34
CA GLU A 78 7.52 0.44 -15.94
C GLU A 78 6.71 -0.86 -16.10
N ILE A 79 6.97 -1.63 -17.15
CA ILE A 79 6.32 -2.94 -17.36
C ILE A 79 6.73 -3.92 -16.26
N ILE A 80 8.01 -3.97 -15.90
CA ILE A 80 8.51 -4.84 -14.82
C ILE A 80 7.92 -4.42 -13.48
N MET A 81 7.87 -3.11 -13.20
CA MET A 81 7.25 -2.54 -11.99
C MET A 81 5.77 -2.95 -11.88
N ALA A 82 5.00 -2.76 -12.95
CA ALA A 82 3.59 -3.13 -13.01
C ALA A 82 3.39 -4.64 -12.86
N GLY A 83 4.20 -5.45 -13.54
CA GLY A 83 4.17 -6.91 -13.43
C GLY A 83 4.48 -7.39 -12.00
N THR A 84 5.44 -6.73 -11.34
CA THR A 84 5.81 -7.07 -9.95
C THR A 84 4.69 -6.69 -8.98
N LEU A 85 4.05 -5.54 -9.18
CA LEU A 85 2.88 -5.14 -8.41
C LEU A 85 1.74 -6.16 -8.55
N LEU A 86 1.43 -6.58 -9.79
CA LEU A 86 0.41 -7.60 -10.05
C LEU A 86 0.75 -8.95 -9.42
N LEU A 87 2.02 -9.35 -9.47
CA LEU A 87 2.51 -10.56 -8.80
C LEU A 87 2.28 -10.47 -7.28
N THR A 88 2.71 -9.38 -6.64
CA THR A 88 2.55 -9.19 -5.20
C THR A 88 1.07 -9.17 -4.78
N VAL A 89 0.22 -8.47 -5.52
CA VAL A 89 -1.23 -8.45 -5.26
C VAL A 89 -1.86 -9.83 -5.47
N GLY A 90 -1.46 -10.55 -6.52
CA GLY A 90 -1.88 -11.93 -6.75
C GLY A 90 -1.50 -12.84 -5.58
N LEU A 91 -0.26 -12.74 -5.09
CA LEU A 91 0.19 -13.48 -3.91
C LEU A 91 -0.57 -13.11 -2.65
N TRP A 92 -0.99 -11.85 -2.48
CA TRP A 92 -1.85 -11.48 -1.36
C TRP A 92 -3.27 -12.05 -1.46
N ILE A 93 -3.83 -12.13 -2.67
CA ILE A 93 -5.15 -12.71 -2.92
C ILE A 93 -5.14 -14.23 -2.69
N PHE A 94 -4.11 -14.91 -3.21
CA PHE A 94 -4.01 -16.38 -3.18
C PHE A 94 -3.11 -16.91 -2.05
N GLY A 95 -2.55 -16.05 -1.21
CA GLY A 95 -1.56 -16.41 -0.19
C GLY A 95 -2.08 -17.43 0.83
N GLY A 96 -3.36 -17.36 1.18
CA GLY A 96 -4.00 -18.37 2.04
C GLY A 96 -4.05 -19.77 1.41
N ALA A 97 -4.20 -19.88 0.09
CA ALA A 97 -4.19 -21.16 -0.62
C ALA A 97 -2.77 -21.69 -0.84
N LEU A 98 -1.80 -20.79 -0.99
CA LEU A 98 -0.39 -21.10 -1.25
C LEU A 98 0.46 -21.19 0.03
N ASN A 99 -0.12 -20.98 1.22
CA ASN A 99 0.60 -20.82 2.49
C ASN A 99 1.71 -19.74 2.44
N ILE A 100 1.46 -18.67 1.70
CA ILE A 100 2.36 -17.51 1.60
C ILE A 100 1.77 -16.38 2.43
N ASP A 101 2.50 -15.96 3.46
CA ASP A 101 2.14 -14.77 4.22
C ASP A 101 2.45 -13.49 3.43
N ALA A 102 1.84 -12.38 3.85
CA ALA A 102 1.94 -11.14 3.11
C ALA A 102 3.31 -10.45 3.19
N VAL A 103 4.10 -10.72 4.23
CA VAL A 103 5.48 -10.22 4.36
C VAL A 103 6.36 -10.92 3.35
N THR A 104 6.23 -12.25 3.24
CA THR A 104 6.93 -13.04 2.22
C THR A 104 6.59 -12.55 0.81
N ALA A 105 5.32 -12.29 0.50
CA ALA A 105 4.92 -11.73 -0.81
C ALA A 105 5.54 -10.35 -1.09
N ALA A 106 5.64 -9.49 -0.08
CA ALA A 106 6.26 -8.16 -0.21
C ALA A 106 7.78 -8.24 -0.41
N ILE A 107 8.48 -9.09 0.35
CA ILE A 107 9.92 -9.33 0.21
C ILE A 107 10.23 -9.91 -1.18
N LEU A 108 9.40 -10.84 -1.67
CA LEU A 108 9.54 -11.39 -3.00
C LEU A 108 9.38 -10.32 -4.08
N GLY A 109 8.37 -9.45 -3.97
CA GLY A 109 8.21 -8.30 -4.88
C GLY A 109 9.43 -7.37 -4.87
N LEU A 110 9.92 -6.98 -3.69
CA LEU A 110 11.12 -6.16 -3.56
C LEU A 110 12.36 -6.83 -4.18
N SER A 111 12.49 -8.15 -3.99
CA SER A 111 13.61 -8.93 -4.53
C SER A 111 13.59 -8.93 -6.06
N VAL A 112 12.42 -9.07 -6.67
CA VAL A 112 12.25 -8.97 -8.13
C VAL A 112 12.66 -7.58 -8.62
N LEU A 113 12.24 -6.50 -7.95
CA LEU A 113 12.62 -5.13 -8.34
C LEU A 113 14.12 -4.86 -8.24
N LEU A 114 14.78 -5.41 -7.21
CA LEU A 114 16.22 -5.29 -7.02
C LEU A 114 17.01 -6.09 -8.07
N ILE A 115 16.61 -7.35 -8.33
CA ILE A 115 17.30 -8.22 -9.32
C ILE A 115 17.12 -7.67 -10.74
N THR A 116 15.96 -7.12 -11.06
CA THR A 116 15.68 -6.53 -12.37
C THR A 116 16.34 -5.17 -12.56
N GLY A 117 16.88 -4.56 -11.49
CA GLY A 117 17.52 -3.25 -11.51
C GLY A 117 16.53 -2.09 -11.69
N VAL A 118 15.23 -2.34 -11.51
CA VAL A 118 14.19 -1.29 -11.52
C VAL A 118 14.33 -0.39 -10.30
N VAL A 119 14.72 -0.98 -9.16
CA VAL A 119 15.07 -0.26 -7.94
C VAL A 119 16.50 -0.66 -7.55
N THR A 120 17.31 0.32 -7.19
CA THR A 120 18.67 0.11 -6.69
C THR A 120 18.68 -0.03 -5.17
N TRP A 121 19.67 -0.75 -4.64
CA TRP A 121 19.86 -0.85 -3.19
C TRP A 121 20.07 0.52 -2.53
N LYS A 122 20.73 1.45 -3.23
CA LYS A 122 20.95 2.81 -2.75
C LYS A 122 19.64 3.60 -2.61
N GLU A 123 18.70 3.44 -3.54
CA GLU A 123 17.36 4.03 -3.45
C GLU A 123 16.59 3.46 -2.25
N CYS A 124 16.65 2.15 -2.01
CA CYS A 124 16.04 1.53 -0.82
C CYS A 124 16.61 2.09 0.50
N LEU A 125 17.93 2.30 0.57
CA LEU A 125 18.57 2.90 1.75
C LEU A 125 18.23 4.38 1.92
N ALA A 126 18.01 5.10 0.82
CA ALA A 126 17.67 6.53 0.84
C ALA A 126 16.20 6.80 1.19
N GLU A 127 15.34 5.78 1.20
CA GLU A 127 13.90 5.91 1.46
C GLU A 127 13.60 6.14 2.95
N SER A 128 13.89 7.37 3.42
CA SER A 128 13.79 7.75 4.83
C SER A 128 12.41 7.51 5.45
N VAL A 129 11.32 7.64 4.68
CA VAL A 129 9.95 7.43 5.17
C VAL A 129 9.72 5.97 5.56
N ALA A 130 10.25 5.02 4.78
CA ALA A 130 10.14 3.60 5.10
C ALA A 130 10.92 3.25 6.37
N TRP A 131 12.12 3.82 6.55
CA TRP A 131 12.94 3.62 7.74
C TRP A 131 12.31 4.24 8.99
N ASP A 132 11.83 5.48 8.90
CA ASP A 132 11.15 6.17 10.01
C ASP A 132 9.91 5.39 10.47
N THR A 133 9.09 4.97 9.50
CA THR A 133 7.93 4.10 9.72
C THR A 133 8.34 2.82 10.45
N LEU A 134 9.35 2.09 9.95
CA LEU A 134 9.84 0.85 10.56
C LEU A 134 10.28 1.06 12.02
N THR A 135 11.06 2.12 12.29
CA THR A 135 11.56 2.44 13.62
C THR A 135 10.44 2.76 14.60
N TRP A 136 9.50 3.62 14.21
CA TRP A 136 8.36 3.96 15.07
C TRP A 136 7.45 2.77 15.34
N PHE A 137 7.17 1.95 14.32
CA PHE A 137 6.34 0.75 14.51
C PHE A 137 7.00 -0.29 15.40
N ALA A 138 8.32 -0.51 15.29
CA ALA A 138 9.04 -1.41 16.18
C ALA A 138 8.93 -0.97 17.65
N ALA A 139 9.09 0.34 17.93
CA ALA A 139 8.94 0.89 19.27
C ALA A 139 7.50 0.74 19.82
N LEU A 140 6.48 1.03 19.00
CA LEU A 140 5.07 0.90 19.39
C LEU A 140 4.68 -0.54 19.70
N ILE A 141 5.13 -1.51 18.89
CA ILE A 141 4.90 -2.94 19.14
C ILE A 141 5.53 -3.35 20.46
N ALA A 142 6.78 -2.93 20.72
CA ALA A 142 7.47 -3.24 21.96
C ALA A 142 6.71 -2.68 23.18
N MET A 143 6.27 -1.43 23.13
CA MET A 143 5.48 -0.82 24.22
C MET A 143 4.15 -1.54 24.45
N ALA A 144 3.42 -1.87 23.39
CA ALA A 144 2.16 -2.63 23.48
C ALA A 144 2.39 -4.02 24.09
N GLY A 145 3.46 -4.70 23.71
CA GLY A 145 3.85 -6.00 24.28
C GLY A 145 4.19 -5.92 25.77
N TYR A 146 4.90 -4.88 26.21
CA TYR A 146 5.16 -4.63 27.63
C TYR A 146 3.89 -4.36 28.42
N LEU A 147 2.96 -3.56 27.86
CA LEU A 147 1.69 -3.24 28.51
C LEU A 147 0.77 -4.46 28.66
N ASN A 148 0.82 -5.42 27.72
CA ASN A 148 -0.02 -6.62 27.76
C ASN A 148 0.53 -7.71 28.71
N LYS A 149 1.80 -7.61 29.12
CA LYS A 149 2.45 -8.57 30.03
C LYS A 149 2.18 -8.25 31.52
N TYR A 150 1.58 -7.10 31.80
CA TYR A 150 1.20 -6.61 33.13
C TYR A 150 -0.27 -6.19 33.13
#